data_AF-A0A7D5M541-F1
#
_entry.id   AF-A0A7D5M541-F1
#
_cell.length_a   1.000
_cell.length_b   1.000
_cell.length_c   1.000
_cell.angle_alpha   90.00
_cell.angle_beta   90.00
_cell.angle_gamma   90.00
#
_symmetry.space_group_name_H-M   'P 1'
#
loop_
_entity.id
_entity.type
_entity.pdbx_description
1 polymer ?
#
loop_
_entity_poly.entity_id
_entity_poly.type
_entity_poly.pdbx_seq_one_letter_code
_entity_poly.pdbx_strand_id
1 'polypeptide(L)'
;MISKTSTLSIFFFIGIIPFLPLVHAEPSISIIMEQTTYSYCEKLFYTIEVSEVTGDPAIIHISDESGKGSSAIPIAITGLQNPIPSLIPFEAEIFPLGKYLIDVEYSGAATSAEFELIESDSICIPELIKPIMANWLSGNISDGFLLDAFQKYVDIKLVNIPFEINEDNVYDVEVPEWVKNIGYWWLEGAISDDSFSNAMNNLLERNIIGFPEKIENEI
;
A
#
# COMPACT_ATOMS: atom_id res chain seq x y z
N MET A 1 101.12 2.79 24.76
CA MET A 1 99.80 3.24 25.25
C MET A 1 98.85 3.24 24.06
N ILE A 2 97.99 2.23 23.94
CA ILE A 2 97.20 1.96 22.73
C ILE A 2 95.82 2.64 22.90
N SER A 3 95.53 3.60 22.03
CA SER A 3 94.24 4.30 21.95
C SER A 3 93.24 3.45 21.15
N LYS A 4 92.19 2.93 21.80
CA LYS A 4 91.04 2.32 21.13
C LYS A 4 89.98 3.38 20.86
N THR A 5 89.75 3.70 19.59
CA THR A 5 88.58 4.47 19.12
C THR A 5 87.38 3.54 18.98
N SER A 6 86.29 3.85 19.68
CA SER A 6 85.01 3.13 19.59
C SER A 6 84.11 3.82 18.56
N THR A 7 83.80 3.14 17.46
CA THR A 7 82.83 3.59 16.46
C THR A 7 81.46 3.02 16.81
N LEU A 8 80.49 3.89 17.11
CA LEU A 8 79.09 3.54 17.37
C LEU A 8 78.33 3.52 16.03
N SER A 9 78.00 2.34 15.50
CA SER A 9 77.15 2.21 14.32
C SER A 9 75.67 2.32 14.72
N ILE A 10 75.01 3.38 14.27
CA ILE A 10 73.56 3.55 14.37
C ILE A 10 72.90 2.85 13.18
N PHE A 11 72.14 1.79 13.44
CA PHE A 11 71.28 1.15 12.44
C PHE A 11 69.92 1.85 12.41
N PHE A 12 69.61 2.52 11.31
CA PHE A 12 68.29 3.11 11.05
C PHE A 12 67.40 2.02 10.42
N PHE A 13 66.53 1.39 11.22
CA PHE A 13 65.51 0.49 10.69
C PHE A 13 64.40 1.32 10.04
N ILE A 14 64.40 1.38 8.70
CA ILE A 14 63.27 1.89 7.92
C ILE A 14 62.17 0.83 8.01
N GLY A 15 61.16 1.09 8.84
CA GLY A 15 59.95 0.27 8.92
C GLY A 15 59.12 0.42 7.66
N ILE A 16 59.07 -0.62 6.84
CA ILE A 16 58.13 -0.72 5.72
C ILE A 16 56.75 -0.99 6.32
N ILE A 17 55.88 0.03 6.33
CA ILE A 17 54.47 -0.15 6.66
C ILE A 17 53.82 -0.85 5.45
N PRO A 18 53.28 -2.07 5.59
CA PRO A 18 52.53 -2.69 4.52
C PRO A 18 51.27 -1.85 4.27
N PHE A 19 51.15 -1.30 3.07
CA PHE A 19 49.91 -0.71 2.56
C PHE A 19 48.89 -1.84 2.46
N LEU A 20 48.04 -1.99 3.48
CA LEU A 20 46.86 -2.85 3.37
C LEU A 20 45.87 -2.14 2.45
N PRO A 21 45.34 -2.80 1.40
CA PRO A 21 44.24 -2.23 0.63
C PRO A 21 43.05 -2.01 1.58
N LEU A 22 42.45 -0.81 1.55
CA LEU A 22 41.16 -0.60 2.19
C LEU A 22 40.15 -1.51 1.48
N VAL A 23 39.68 -2.55 2.17
CA VAL A 23 38.52 -3.32 1.75
C VAL A 23 37.30 -2.54 2.24
N HIS A 24 36.71 -1.75 1.35
CA HIS A 24 35.36 -1.22 1.59
C HIS A 24 34.37 -2.36 1.33
N ALA A 25 33.45 -2.59 2.26
CA ALA A 25 32.36 -3.53 2.04
C ALA A 25 31.48 -3.01 0.91
N GLU A 26 31.17 -3.84 -0.09
CA GLU A 26 30.21 -3.47 -1.11
C GLU A 26 28.81 -3.32 -0.48
N PRO A 27 28.03 -2.30 -0.88
CA PRO A 27 26.69 -2.13 -0.35
C PRO A 27 25.83 -3.34 -0.72
N SER A 28 25.21 -3.97 0.28
CA SER A 28 24.24 -5.05 0.08
C SER A 28 22.81 -4.55 0.23
N ILE A 29 21.91 -5.13 -0.57
CA ILE A 29 20.45 -4.92 -0.53
C ILE A 29 19.72 -6.27 -0.54
N SER A 30 18.63 -6.38 0.23
CA SER A 30 17.73 -7.53 0.23
C SER A 30 16.27 -7.10 0.34
N ILE A 31 15.36 -7.98 -0.10
CA ILE A 31 13.91 -7.84 0.06
C ILE A 31 13.45 -8.89 1.06
N ILE A 32 12.74 -8.45 2.10
CA ILE A 32 12.15 -9.31 3.13
C ILE A 32 10.64 -9.28 2.95
N MET A 33 10.02 -10.47 2.82
CA MET A 33 8.59 -10.64 2.66
C MET A 33 8.05 -11.57 3.76
N GLU A 34 6.94 -11.21 4.39
CA GLU A 34 6.26 -12.06 5.37
C GLU A 34 5.40 -13.14 4.69
N GLN A 35 4.90 -12.84 3.49
CA GLN A 35 4.19 -13.78 2.62
C GLN A 35 4.55 -13.55 1.15
N THR A 36 4.50 -14.62 0.35
CA THR A 36 4.78 -14.61 -1.09
C THR A 36 3.56 -14.97 -1.93
N THR A 37 2.42 -15.19 -1.29
CA THR A 37 1.14 -15.47 -1.96
C THR A 37 0.14 -14.45 -1.46
N TYR A 38 -0.55 -13.82 -2.40
CA TYR A 38 -1.56 -12.81 -2.17
C TYR A 38 -2.81 -13.16 -2.94
N SER A 39 -3.92 -12.61 -2.49
CA SER A 39 -5.23 -12.67 -3.10
C SER A 39 -5.75 -11.25 -3.32
N TYR A 40 -6.86 -11.12 -4.06
CA TYR A 40 -7.53 -9.83 -4.19
C TYR A 40 -7.91 -9.28 -2.81
N CYS A 41 -7.98 -7.95 -2.72
CA CYS A 41 -8.20 -7.17 -1.50
C CYS A 41 -7.01 -7.10 -0.54
N GLU A 42 -5.98 -7.93 -0.71
CA GLU A 42 -4.74 -7.79 0.06
C GLU A 42 -3.83 -6.70 -0.54
N LYS A 43 -2.97 -6.12 0.30
CA LYS A 43 -1.96 -5.15 -0.12
C LYS A 43 -0.60 -5.82 -0.13
N LEU A 44 0.18 -5.57 -1.18
CA LEU A 44 1.58 -5.94 -1.20
C LEU A 44 2.32 -5.24 -0.05
N PHE A 45 3.11 -6.00 0.71
CA PHE A 45 3.97 -5.48 1.77
C PHE A 45 5.30 -6.23 1.77
N TYR A 46 6.39 -5.47 1.75
CA TYR A 46 7.75 -6.00 1.87
C TYR A 46 8.65 -4.95 2.52
N THR A 47 9.80 -5.37 3.02
CA THR A 47 10.81 -4.48 3.59
C THR A 47 12.06 -4.53 2.74
N ILE A 48 12.57 -3.36 2.38
CA ILE A 48 13.91 -3.23 1.77
C ILE A 48 14.91 -3.08 2.91
N GLU A 49 15.85 -4.02 3.00
CA GLU A 49 16.98 -3.95 3.92
C GLU A 49 18.27 -3.60 3.17
N VAL A 50 19.00 -2.62 3.69
CA VAL A 50 20.26 -2.13 3.12
C VAL A 50 21.35 -2.15 4.18
N SER A 51 22.60 -2.38 3.74
CA SER A 51 23.77 -2.31 4.64
C SER A 51 24.12 -0.89 5.08
N GLU A 52 23.78 0.13 4.28
CA GLU A 52 24.06 1.54 4.56
C GLU A 52 23.08 2.49 3.88
N VAL A 53 22.93 3.69 4.45
CA VAL A 53 22.09 4.76 3.90
C VAL A 53 22.97 5.76 3.16
N THR A 54 22.80 5.88 1.85
CA THR A 54 23.60 6.74 0.97
C THR A 54 22.93 8.09 0.69
N GLY A 55 21.62 8.18 0.90
CA GLY A 55 20.79 9.35 0.61
C GLY A 55 20.16 9.35 -0.78
N ASP A 56 20.59 8.43 -1.66
CA ASP A 56 19.92 8.19 -2.94
C ASP A 56 18.59 7.42 -2.72
N PRO A 57 17.61 7.52 -3.64
CA PRO A 57 16.46 6.65 -3.60
C PRO A 57 16.80 5.24 -4.12
N ALA A 58 16.13 4.23 -3.59
CA ALA A 58 16.02 2.94 -4.27
C ALA A 58 15.04 3.06 -5.44
N ILE A 59 15.33 2.40 -6.55
CA ILE A 59 14.46 2.34 -7.72
C ILE A 59 13.82 0.96 -7.76
N ILE A 60 12.49 0.95 -7.73
CA ILE A 60 11.70 -0.28 -7.71
C ILE A 60 10.97 -0.45 -9.06
N HIS A 61 10.99 -1.67 -9.59
CA HIS A 61 10.11 -2.09 -10.67
C HIS A 61 9.33 -3.33 -10.25
N ILE A 62 8.02 -3.32 -10.48
CA ILE A 62 7.17 -4.48 -10.25
C ILE A 62 6.58 -4.89 -11.59
N SER A 63 6.81 -6.12 -12.02
CA SER A 63 6.31 -6.63 -13.31
C SER A 63 5.67 -7.99 -13.17
N ASP A 64 4.69 -8.28 -14.01
CA ASP A 64 4.15 -9.62 -14.20
C ASP A 64 5.14 -10.53 -14.96
N GLU A 65 4.78 -11.81 -15.09
CA GLU A 65 5.57 -12.81 -15.82
C GLU A 65 5.80 -12.49 -17.31
N SER A 66 5.01 -11.59 -17.90
CA SER A 66 5.19 -11.12 -19.28
C SER A 66 6.18 -9.95 -19.38
N GLY A 67 6.68 -9.45 -18.25
CA GLY A 67 7.53 -8.26 -18.15
C GLY A 67 6.75 -6.95 -18.26
N LYS A 68 5.41 -7.00 -18.30
CA LYS A 68 4.58 -5.80 -18.22
C LYS A 68 4.50 -5.40 -16.76
N GLY A 69 4.77 -4.14 -16.46
CA GLY A 69 4.91 -3.72 -15.08
C GLY A 69 4.75 -2.24 -14.85
N SER A 70 5.07 -1.83 -13.64
CA SER A 70 5.13 -0.44 -13.24
C SER A 70 6.20 0.32 -14.04
N SER A 71 6.06 1.64 -14.07
CA SER A 71 7.23 2.51 -14.28
C SER A 71 8.19 2.42 -13.09
N ALA A 72 9.37 3.02 -13.22
CA ALA A 72 10.32 3.15 -12.11
C ALA A 72 9.67 3.89 -10.92
N ILE A 73 9.68 3.26 -9.74
CA ILE A 73 9.14 3.83 -8.50
C ILE A 73 10.32 4.21 -7.60
N PRO A 74 10.67 5.50 -7.49
CA PRO A 74 11.73 5.95 -6.59
C PRO A 74 11.22 5.98 -5.14
N ILE A 75 11.90 5.28 -4.25
CA ILE A 75 11.61 5.23 -2.81
C ILE A 75 12.81 5.74 -2.02
N ALA A 76 12.58 6.70 -1.13
CA ALA A 76 13.62 7.21 -0.25
C ALA A 76 14.04 6.15 0.77
N ILE A 77 15.35 5.87 0.84
CA ILE A 77 15.94 5.00 1.85
C ILE A 77 16.39 5.87 3.03
N THR A 78 15.74 5.71 4.17
CA THR A 78 15.94 6.57 5.36
C THR A 78 16.54 5.82 6.55
N GLY A 79 16.51 4.48 6.51
CA GLY A 79 17.11 3.62 7.50
C GLY A 79 17.66 2.33 6.87
N LEU A 80 18.19 1.44 7.71
CA LEU A 80 18.66 0.13 7.26
C LEU A 80 17.50 -0.80 6.88
N GLN A 81 16.31 -0.58 7.44
CA GLN A 81 15.09 -1.30 7.09
C GLN A 81 14.02 -0.29 6.71
N ASN A 82 13.39 -0.50 5.55
CA ASN A 82 12.43 0.42 4.97
C ASN A 82 11.19 -0.39 4.59
N PRO A 83 10.14 -0.40 5.44
CA PRO A 83 8.88 -1.06 5.13
C PRO A 83 8.15 -0.34 4.00
N ILE A 84 7.75 -1.09 2.97
CA ILE A 84 7.11 -0.57 1.75
C ILE A 84 5.69 -1.15 1.65
N PRO A 85 4.68 -0.46 2.19
CA PRO A 85 3.28 -0.83 1.97
C PRO A 85 2.80 -0.33 0.61
N SER A 86 2.06 -1.16 -0.13
CA SER A 86 1.31 -0.70 -1.30
C SER A 86 0.22 0.30 -0.91
N LEU A 87 0.02 1.30 -1.76
CA LEU A 87 -1.05 2.29 -1.58
C LEU A 87 -2.43 1.67 -1.81
N ILE A 88 -2.52 0.77 -2.79
CA ILE A 88 -3.75 0.10 -3.22
C ILE A 88 -3.68 -1.41 -3.02
N PRO A 89 -4.81 -2.07 -2.71
CA PRO A 89 -4.91 -3.52 -2.72
C PRO A 89 -4.88 -4.08 -4.14
N PHE A 90 -4.73 -5.39 -4.25
CA PHE A 90 -4.90 -6.11 -5.50
C PHE A 90 -6.38 -6.18 -5.89
N GLU A 91 -6.70 -5.76 -7.11
CA GLU A 91 -8.04 -5.81 -7.71
C GLU A 91 -7.98 -6.50 -9.07
N ALA A 92 -8.95 -7.35 -9.37
CA ALA A 92 -8.97 -8.17 -10.58
C ALA A 92 -8.95 -7.38 -11.89
N GLU A 93 -9.54 -6.18 -11.89
CA GLU A 93 -9.59 -5.30 -13.06
C GLU A 93 -8.23 -4.68 -13.39
N ILE A 94 -7.36 -4.55 -12.39
CA ILE A 94 -6.06 -3.86 -12.48
C ILE A 94 -4.90 -4.87 -12.54
N PHE A 95 -4.98 -5.93 -11.74
CA PHE A 95 -3.90 -6.89 -11.51
C PHE A 95 -4.34 -8.30 -11.94
N PRO A 96 -3.86 -8.79 -13.10
CA PRO A 96 -4.06 -10.18 -13.49
C PRO A 96 -3.48 -11.15 -12.48
N LEU A 97 -4.10 -12.32 -12.35
CA LEU A 97 -3.54 -13.43 -11.57
C LEU A 97 -2.21 -13.90 -12.17
N GLY A 98 -1.36 -14.46 -11.32
CA GLY A 98 -0.08 -15.04 -11.72
C GLY A 98 1.10 -14.52 -10.92
N LYS A 99 2.30 -14.76 -11.44
CA LYS A 99 3.55 -14.40 -10.78
C LYS A 99 3.98 -12.99 -11.10
N TYR A 100 4.53 -12.35 -10.08
CA TYR A 100 5.10 -11.01 -10.14
C TYR A 100 6.52 -11.01 -9.60
N LEU A 101 7.34 -10.16 -10.18
CA LEU A 101 8.73 -9.91 -9.78
C LEU A 101 8.83 -8.48 -9.24
N ILE A 102 9.52 -8.34 -8.11
CA ILE A 102 9.93 -7.06 -7.52
C ILE A 102 11.43 -6.93 -7.73
N ASP A 103 11.84 -6.02 -8.60
CA ASP A 103 13.23 -5.66 -8.81
C ASP A 103 13.55 -4.37 -8.06
N VAL A 104 14.62 -4.38 -7.28
CA VAL A 104 15.08 -3.21 -6.54
C VAL A 104 16.54 -2.95 -6.84
N GLU A 105 16.83 -1.71 -7.26
CA GLU A 105 18.18 -1.20 -7.44
C GLU A 105 18.44 -0.07 -6.43
N TYR A 106 19.61 -0.09 -5.79
CA TYR A 106 20.01 0.94 -4.85
C TYR A 106 21.54 1.05 -4.79
N SER A 107 22.06 2.25 -5.02
CA SER A 107 23.50 2.54 -4.96
C SER A 107 24.38 1.57 -5.76
N GLY A 108 23.89 1.10 -6.93
CA GLY A 108 24.58 0.17 -7.82
C GLY A 108 24.45 -1.32 -7.45
N ALA A 109 23.85 -1.64 -6.31
CA ALA A 109 23.45 -3.00 -5.97
C ALA A 109 22.02 -3.26 -6.46
N ALA A 110 21.72 -4.51 -6.84
CA ALA A 110 20.40 -4.92 -7.29
C ALA A 110 20.00 -6.26 -6.66
N THR A 111 18.69 -6.44 -6.45
CA THR A 111 18.11 -7.68 -5.93
C THR A 111 16.68 -7.84 -6.43
N SER A 112 16.18 -9.07 -6.39
CA SER A 112 14.84 -9.41 -6.86
C SER A 112 14.13 -10.36 -5.91
N ALA A 113 12.81 -10.25 -5.83
CA ALA A 113 11.92 -11.17 -5.10
C ALA A 113 10.65 -11.46 -5.90
N GLU A 114 10.05 -12.63 -5.68
CA GLU A 114 8.85 -13.08 -6.38
C GLU A 114 7.67 -13.21 -5.42
N PHE A 115 6.47 -12.89 -5.92
CA PHE A 115 5.20 -13.24 -5.27
C PHE A 115 4.17 -13.70 -6.31
N GLU A 116 3.12 -14.36 -5.85
CA GLU A 116 2.05 -14.88 -6.70
C GLU A 116 0.70 -14.35 -6.24
N LEU A 117 -0.07 -13.81 -7.18
CA LEU A 117 -1.45 -13.39 -6.99
C LEU A 117 -2.37 -14.52 -7.44
N ILE A 118 -3.13 -15.08 -6.50
CA ILE A 118 -4.03 -16.22 -6.71
C ILE A 118 -5.49 -15.80 -6.61
N GLU A 119 -6.36 -16.57 -7.27
CA GLU A 119 -7.80 -16.42 -7.13
C GLU A 119 -8.24 -16.72 -5.69
N SER A 120 -9.24 -15.98 -5.22
CA SER A 120 -9.80 -16.10 -3.88
C SER A 120 -11.24 -15.65 -3.90
N ASP A 121 -12.04 -16.18 -2.98
CA ASP A 121 -13.42 -15.72 -2.72
C ASP A 121 -13.45 -14.43 -1.88
N SER A 122 -12.29 -13.81 -1.63
CA SER A 122 -12.18 -12.58 -0.86
C SER A 122 -12.82 -11.42 -1.61
N ILE A 123 -13.69 -10.69 -0.91
CA ILE A 123 -14.43 -9.55 -1.41
C ILE A 123 -14.10 -8.32 -0.56
N CYS A 124 -13.89 -7.19 -1.21
CA CYS A 124 -13.65 -5.89 -0.59
C CYS A 124 -14.41 -4.83 -1.39
N ILE A 125 -14.53 -3.65 -0.80
CA ILE A 125 -15.12 -2.51 -1.47
C ILE A 125 -14.06 -1.98 -2.46
N PRO A 126 -14.36 -1.94 -3.77
CA PRO A 126 -13.36 -1.50 -4.76
C PRO A 126 -12.89 -0.06 -4.51
N GLU A 127 -11.62 0.21 -4.80
CA GLU A 127 -10.97 1.51 -4.57
C GLU A 127 -11.66 2.65 -5.35
N LEU A 128 -12.35 2.35 -6.46
CA LEU A 128 -13.15 3.31 -7.22
C LEU A 128 -14.26 3.97 -6.37
N ILE A 129 -14.71 3.32 -5.29
CA ILE A 129 -15.75 3.86 -4.41
C ILE A 129 -15.21 4.99 -3.54
N LYS A 130 -13.91 5.01 -3.21
CA LYS A 130 -13.32 6.06 -2.37
C LYS A 130 -13.50 7.48 -2.94
N PRO A 131 -13.18 7.78 -4.22
CA PRO A 131 -13.45 9.11 -4.76
C PRO A 131 -14.94 9.44 -4.83
N ILE A 132 -15.84 8.45 -4.99
CA ILE A 132 -17.29 8.67 -4.95
C ILE A 132 -17.71 9.05 -3.53
N MET A 133 -17.29 8.28 -2.53
CA MET A 133 -17.50 8.55 -1.11
C MET A 133 -17.00 9.94 -0.71
N ALA A 134 -15.79 10.34 -1.14
CA ALA A 134 -15.24 11.66 -0.84
C ALA A 134 -16.10 12.80 -1.42
N ASN A 135 -16.62 12.62 -2.64
CA ASN A 135 -17.54 13.58 -3.25
C ASN A 135 -18.87 13.66 -2.49
N TRP A 136 -19.41 12.53 -2.05
CA TRP A 136 -20.64 12.49 -1.24
C TRP A 136 -20.45 13.18 0.12
N LEU A 137 -19.35 12.90 0.82
CA LEU A 137 -19.01 13.54 2.09
C LEU A 137 -18.85 15.06 1.96
N SER A 138 -18.37 15.51 0.80
CA SER A 138 -18.25 16.94 0.47
C SER A 138 -19.58 17.59 0.06
N GLY A 139 -20.67 16.82 -0.05
CA GLY A 139 -21.98 17.29 -0.49
C GLY A 139 -22.08 17.57 -2.00
N ASN A 140 -21.14 17.07 -2.80
CA ASN A 140 -21.11 17.29 -4.25
C ASN A 140 -22.08 16.38 -5.02
N ILE A 141 -22.52 15.28 -4.40
CA ILE A 141 -23.47 14.29 -4.96
C ILE A 141 -24.52 13.93 -3.91
N SER A 142 -25.69 13.46 -4.36
CA SER A 142 -26.80 13.07 -3.48
C SER A 142 -26.54 11.74 -2.76
N ASP A 143 -27.30 11.50 -1.69
CA ASP A 143 -27.31 10.23 -0.95
C ASP A 143 -27.70 9.07 -1.87
N GLY A 144 -28.73 9.26 -2.70
CA GLY A 144 -29.15 8.25 -3.68
C GLY A 144 -28.05 7.95 -4.70
N PHE A 145 -27.28 8.94 -5.15
CA PHE A 145 -26.16 8.69 -6.08
C PHE A 145 -25.07 7.84 -5.43
N LEU A 146 -24.74 8.09 -4.15
CA LEU A 146 -23.81 7.24 -3.42
C LEU A 146 -24.33 5.79 -3.40
N LEU A 147 -25.58 5.59 -2.97
CA LEU A 147 -26.15 4.25 -2.84
C LEU A 147 -26.26 3.54 -4.21
N ASP A 148 -26.58 4.25 -5.29
CA ASP A 148 -26.56 3.71 -6.66
C ASP A 148 -25.15 3.20 -7.04
N ALA A 149 -24.10 3.98 -6.73
CA ALA A 149 -22.73 3.53 -6.95
C ALA A 149 -22.40 2.27 -6.14
N PHE A 150 -22.86 2.17 -4.89
CA PHE A 150 -22.73 0.94 -4.11
C PHE A 150 -23.46 -0.23 -4.76
N GLN A 151 -24.70 -0.08 -5.22
CA GLN A 151 -25.44 -1.15 -5.90
C GLN A 151 -24.74 -1.63 -7.18
N LYS A 152 -24.09 -0.72 -7.90
CA LYS A 152 -23.49 -1.01 -9.19
C LYS A 152 -22.11 -1.64 -9.10
N TYR A 153 -21.31 -1.24 -8.13
CA TYR A 153 -19.88 -1.55 -8.08
C TYR A 153 -19.45 -2.32 -6.84
N VAL A 154 -20.28 -2.43 -5.81
CA VAL A 154 -19.95 -3.17 -4.58
C VAL A 154 -20.72 -4.48 -4.57
N ASP A 155 -20.03 -5.57 -4.20
CA ASP A 155 -20.66 -6.88 -4.09
C ASP A 155 -21.81 -6.85 -3.07
N ILE A 156 -22.96 -7.42 -3.44
CA ILE A 156 -24.17 -7.49 -2.61
C ILE A 156 -23.95 -8.17 -1.25
N LYS A 157 -22.93 -9.05 -1.14
CA LYS A 157 -22.54 -9.69 0.12
C LYS A 157 -21.90 -8.71 1.09
N LEU A 158 -21.32 -7.61 0.60
CA LEU A 158 -20.77 -6.53 1.42
C LEU A 158 -21.88 -5.54 1.81
N VAL A 159 -22.50 -4.90 0.82
CA VAL A 159 -23.55 -3.90 1.07
C VAL A 159 -24.81 -4.26 0.29
N ASN A 160 -25.89 -4.59 1.00
CA ASN A 160 -27.16 -4.99 0.40
C ASN A 160 -28.20 -3.88 0.52
N ILE A 161 -28.41 -3.12 -0.56
CA ILE A 161 -29.41 -2.04 -0.62
C ILE A 161 -30.74 -2.63 -1.13
N PRO A 162 -31.79 -2.70 -0.29
CA PRO A 162 -32.99 -3.50 -0.55
C PRO A 162 -34.06 -2.77 -1.38
N PHE A 163 -33.68 -1.73 -2.11
CA PHE A 163 -34.58 -0.92 -2.93
C PHE A 163 -33.88 -0.44 -4.20
N GLU A 164 -34.64 -0.13 -5.25
CA GLU A 164 -34.08 0.32 -6.53
C GLU A 164 -33.85 1.83 -6.53
N ILE A 165 -32.68 2.24 -7.03
CA ILE A 165 -32.34 3.64 -7.27
C ILE A 165 -32.26 3.86 -8.78
N ASN A 166 -32.84 4.97 -9.24
CA ASN A 166 -32.86 5.36 -10.63
C ASN A 166 -32.94 6.89 -10.76
N GLU A 167 -32.94 7.38 -11.99
CA GLU A 167 -32.95 8.82 -12.30
C GLU A 167 -34.12 9.58 -11.67
N ASP A 168 -35.26 8.91 -11.42
CA ASP A 168 -36.46 9.53 -10.88
C ASP A 168 -36.42 9.69 -9.35
N ASN A 169 -35.66 8.85 -8.64
CA ASN A 169 -35.67 8.78 -7.17
C ASN A 169 -34.31 9.01 -6.50
N VAL A 170 -33.25 9.29 -7.28
CA VAL A 170 -31.86 9.49 -6.79
C VAL A 170 -31.70 10.68 -5.82
N TYR A 171 -32.69 11.57 -5.75
CA TYR A 171 -32.73 12.70 -4.81
C TYR A 171 -33.73 12.51 -3.66
N ASP A 172 -34.51 11.43 -3.67
CA ASP A 172 -35.53 11.14 -2.66
C ASP A 172 -34.99 10.25 -1.52
N VAL A 173 -33.81 9.65 -1.72
CA VAL A 173 -33.10 8.89 -0.68
C VAL A 173 -32.45 9.86 0.30
N GLU A 174 -32.60 9.58 1.59
CA GLU A 174 -31.96 10.35 2.66
C GLU A 174 -31.00 9.47 3.48
N VAL A 175 -29.82 10.01 3.76
CA VAL A 175 -28.83 9.49 4.70
C VAL A 175 -28.64 10.55 5.80
N PRO A 176 -28.91 10.22 7.08
CA PRO A 176 -28.73 11.18 8.15
C PRO A 176 -27.28 11.69 8.25
N GLU A 177 -27.09 12.99 8.48
CA GLU A 177 -25.77 13.63 8.49
C GLU A 177 -24.74 12.95 9.40
N TRP A 178 -25.17 12.40 10.54
CA TRP A 178 -24.25 11.72 11.46
C TRP A 178 -23.63 10.43 10.87
N VAL A 179 -24.28 9.82 9.87
CA VAL A 179 -23.79 8.62 9.16
C VAL A 179 -22.54 8.94 8.35
N LYS A 180 -22.36 10.19 7.89
CA LYS A 180 -21.15 10.61 7.16
C LYS A 180 -19.87 10.35 7.94
N ASN A 181 -19.92 10.36 9.29
CA ASN A 181 -18.77 9.99 10.12
C ASN A 181 -18.25 8.57 9.84
N ILE A 182 -19.15 7.63 9.55
CA ILE A 182 -18.78 6.26 9.18
C ILE A 182 -18.02 6.26 7.84
N GLY A 183 -18.47 7.07 6.88
CA GLY A 183 -17.77 7.29 5.61
C GLY A 183 -16.38 7.92 5.79
N TYR A 184 -16.25 8.92 6.66
CA TYR A 184 -14.94 9.50 7.00
C TYR A 184 -13.99 8.47 7.61
N TRP A 185 -14.43 7.71 8.61
CA TRP A 185 -13.59 6.68 9.23
C TRP A 185 -13.17 5.61 8.24
N TRP A 186 -14.02 5.24 7.29
CA TRP A 186 -13.68 4.28 6.26
C TRP A 186 -12.65 4.84 5.26
N LEU A 187 -12.84 6.07 4.77
CA LEU A 187 -11.87 6.72 3.89
C LEU A 187 -10.49 6.90 4.53
N GLU A 188 -10.46 7.22 5.82
CA GLU A 188 -9.22 7.37 6.60
C GLU A 188 -8.58 6.01 6.94
N GLY A 189 -9.23 4.89 6.62
CA GLY A 189 -8.78 3.54 6.98
C GLY A 189 -8.87 3.25 8.48
N ALA A 190 -9.62 4.06 9.24
CA ALA A 190 -9.85 3.85 10.67
C ALA A 190 -10.80 2.67 10.94
N ILE A 191 -11.64 2.30 9.97
CA ILE A 191 -12.46 1.08 9.98
C ILE A 191 -12.26 0.27 8.70
N SER A 192 -12.34 -1.07 8.81
CA SER A 192 -12.24 -1.99 7.68
C SER A 192 -13.49 -1.97 6.79
N ASP A 193 -13.37 -2.49 5.57
CA ASP A 193 -14.49 -2.71 4.67
C ASP A 193 -15.60 -3.54 5.31
N ASP A 194 -15.26 -4.60 6.06
CA ASP A 194 -16.23 -5.40 6.81
C ASP A 194 -16.97 -4.56 7.86
N SER A 195 -16.24 -3.72 8.60
CA SER A 195 -16.82 -2.89 9.65
C SER A 195 -17.75 -1.82 9.07
N PHE A 196 -17.32 -1.19 7.96
CA PHE A 196 -18.13 -0.24 7.21
C PHE A 196 -19.38 -0.91 6.63
N SER A 197 -19.21 -2.05 5.96
CA SER A 197 -20.29 -2.82 5.32
C SER A 197 -21.35 -3.25 6.33
N ASN A 198 -20.92 -3.80 7.48
CA ASN A 198 -21.82 -4.16 8.57
C ASN A 198 -22.58 -2.95 9.12
N ALA A 199 -21.92 -1.80 9.28
CA ALA A 199 -22.59 -0.58 9.70
C ALA A 199 -23.64 -0.14 8.67
N MET A 200 -23.30 -0.09 7.39
CA MET A 200 -24.22 0.26 6.31
C MET A 200 -25.44 -0.66 6.26
N ASN A 201 -25.23 -1.97 6.28
CA ASN A 201 -26.31 -2.96 6.28
C ASN A 201 -27.23 -2.76 7.49
N ASN A 202 -26.67 -2.52 8.67
CA ASN A 202 -27.50 -2.32 9.86
C ASN A 202 -28.35 -1.03 9.79
N LEU A 203 -27.86 0.01 9.13
CA LEU A 203 -28.61 1.27 8.94
C LEU A 203 -29.73 1.10 7.90
N LEU A 204 -29.48 0.34 6.84
CA LEU A 204 -30.49 -0.02 5.83
C LEU A 204 -31.58 -0.90 6.44
N GLU A 205 -31.20 -1.94 7.19
CA GLU A 205 -32.14 -2.86 7.85
C GLU A 205 -33.08 -2.14 8.84
N ARG A 206 -32.59 -1.08 9.49
CA ARG A 206 -33.37 -0.27 10.43
C ARG A 206 -34.16 0.85 9.76
N ASN A 207 -34.12 0.96 8.44
CA ASN A 207 -34.71 2.06 7.66
C ASN A 207 -34.23 3.45 8.13
N ILE A 208 -32.98 3.53 8.61
CA ILE A 208 -32.34 4.81 8.95
C ILE A 208 -31.83 5.50 7.69
N ILE A 209 -31.38 4.70 6.72
CA ILE A 209 -31.02 5.12 5.38
C ILE A 209 -32.08 4.58 4.42
N GLY A 210 -32.60 5.43 3.55
CA GLY A 210 -33.59 5.03 2.57
C GLY A 210 -34.53 6.17 2.22
N PHE A 211 -35.70 5.83 1.69
CA PHE A 211 -36.73 6.82 1.42
C PHE A 211 -37.39 7.26 2.74
N PRO A 212 -37.56 8.56 2.98
CA PRO A 212 -38.27 9.03 4.16
C PRO A 212 -39.70 8.49 4.14
N GLU A 213 -40.18 7.99 5.28
CA GLU A 213 -41.59 7.64 5.42
C GLU A 213 -42.43 8.89 5.16
N LYS A 214 -43.31 8.83 4.15
CA LYS A 214 -44.37 9.82 4.01
C LYS A 214 -45.26 9.69 5.23
N ILE A 215 -45.12 10.61 6.18
CA ILE A 215 -46.14 10.79 7.23
C ILE A 215 -47.40 11.26 6.51
N GLU A 216 -48.29 10.32 6.17
CA GLU A 216 -49.68 10.65 5.90
C GLU A 216 -50.23 11.26 7.19
N ASN A 217 -50.23 12.60 7.25
CA ASN A 217 -51.00 13.30 8.26
C ASN A 217 -52.47 12.92 8.00
N GLU A 218 -53.00 11.98 8.78
CA GLU A 218 -54.45 11.76 8.87
C GLU A 218 -55.10 13.11 9.19
N ILE A 219 -55.89 13.60 8.23
CA ILE A 219 -56.66 14.86 8.30
C ILE A 219 -57.90 14.64 9.17
#